data_AF-A0A521YZP1-F1
#
_entry.id   AF-A0A521YZP1-F1
#
_cell.length_a   1.000
_cell.length_b   1.000
_cell.length_c   1.000
_cell.angle_alpha   90.00
_cell.angle_beta   90.00
_cell.angle_gamma   90.00
#
_symmetry.space_group_name_H-M   'P 1'
#
loop_
_entity.id
_entity.type
_entity.pdbx_description
1 polymer ?
#
loop_
_entity_poly.entity_id
_entity_poly.type
_entity_poly.pdbx_seq_one_letter_code
_entity_poly.pdbx_strand_id
1 'polypeptide(L)' 'PLSEADKTVVKHGVTIVGETNLPALVAADSSSLYARNVLDFLKLVINKDGQLHVDLEDDIVKACLMCRDGQLLRA' A
#
# COMPACT_ATOMS: atom_id res chain seq x y z
N PRO A 1 -21.46 9.18 14.47
CA PRO A 1 -21.37 8.43 13.19
C PRO A 1 -22.39 7.28 13.18
N LEU A 2 -23.01 7.01 12.02
CA LEU A 2 -23.94 5.88 11.88
C LEU A 2 -23.18 4.55 11.73
N SER A 3 -22.08 4.53 10.99
CA SER A 3 -21.14 3.40 10.95
C SER A 3 -20.24 3.35 12.18
N GLU A 4 -19.79 2.14 12.52
CA GLU A 4 -18.84 1.87 13.60
C GLU A 4 -17.69 1.03 13.02
N ALA A 5 -16.45 1.43 13.33
CA ALA A 5 -15.27 0.72 12.85
C ALA A 5 -15.30 -0.75 13.29
N ASP A 6 -15.03 -1.64 12.35
CA ASP A 6 -14.94 -3.10 12.51
C ASP A 6 -16.22 -3.76 13.03
N LYS A 7 -17.38 -3.12 12.79
CA LYS A 7 -18.68 -3.66 13.17
C LYS A 7 -19.70 -3.53 12.05
N THR A 8 -20.46 -4.60 11.87
CA THR A 8 -21.74 -4.54 11.16
C THR A 8 -22.85 -4.25 12.18
N VAL A 9 -23.56 -3.12 12.01
CA VAL A 9 -24.63 -2.65 12.93
C VAL A 9 -25.94 -2.46 12.19
N VAL A 10 -27.07 -2.60 12.88
CA VAL A 10 -28.40 -2.25 12.34
C VAL A 10 -28.88 -0.97 13.02
N LYS A 11 -29.13 0.09 12.24
CA LYS A 11 -29.68 1.37 12.73
C LYS A 11 -30.84 1.78 11.84
N HIS A 12 -31.97 2.14 12.45
CA HIS A 12 -33.20 2.52 11.74
C HIS A 12 -33.68 1.48 10.70
N GLY A 13 -33.49 0.19 10.98
CA GLY A 13 -33.84 -0.89 10.05
C GLY A 13 -32.87 -1.10 8.88
N VAL A 14 -31.76 -0.36 8.83
CA VAL A 14 -30.72 -0.48 7.81
C VAL A 14 -29.48 -1.17 8.39
N THR A 15 -28.96 -2.17 7.70
CA THR A 15 -27.67 -2.80 8.02
C THR A 15 -26.52 -1.96 7.48
N ILE A 16 -25.54 -1.64 8.33
CA ILE A 16 -24.39 -0.79 8.04
C ILE A 16 -23.12 -1.60 8.32
N VAL A 17 -22.34 -1.85 7.26
CA VAL A 17 -21.09 -2.63 7.24
C VAL A 17 -19.92 -1.67 7.49
N GLY A 18 -18.97 -2.04 8.36
CA GLY A 18 -18.00 -1.11 8.98
C GLY A 18 -16.55 -1.61 9.02
N GLU A 19 -16.25 -2.71 8.34
CA GLU A 19 -14.96 -3.40 8.30
C GLU A 19 -13.88 -2.47 7.72
N THR A 20 -12.82 -2.22 8.50
CA THR A 20 -11.77 -1.28 8.11
C THR A 20 -10.69 -1.90 7.22
N ASN A 21 -10.55 -3.23 7.26
CA ASN A 21 -9.53 -3.97 6.52
C ASN A 21 -10.16 -5.08 5.66
N LEU A 22 -10.97 -4.67 4.69
CA LEU A 22 -11.57 -5.59 3.70
C LEU A 22 -10.53 -6.44 2.94
N PRO A 23 -9.33 -5.93 2.55
CA PRO A 23 -8.33 -6.77 1.87
C PRO A 23 -7.89 -7.98 2.69
N ALA A 24 -7.83 -7.87 4.02
CA ALA A 24 -7.48 -8.99 4.89
C ALA A 24 -8.53 -10.12 4.87
N LEU A 25 -9.79 -9.85 4.49
CA LEU A 25 -10.82 -10.87 4.34
C LEU A 25 -10.63 -11.72 3.06
N VAL A 26 -9.84 -11.23 2.11
CA VAL A 26 -9.43 -11.91 0.88
C VAL A 26 -7.91 -11.98 0.80
N ALA A 27 -7.30 -12.47 1.88
CA ALA A 27 -5.85 -12.39 2.11
C ALA A 27 -5.01 -13.02 0.99
N ALA A 28 -5.43 -14.17 0.44
CA ALA A 28 -4.67 -14.87 -0.61
C ALA A 28 -4.54 -14.03 -1.90
N ASP A 29 -5.66 -13.47 -2.37
CA ASP A 29 -5.68 -12.63 -3.56
C ASP A 29 -5.01 -11.29 -3.30
N SER A 30 -5.31 -10.65 -2.16
CA SER A 30 -4.68 -9.38 -1.77
C SER A 30 -3.17 -9.50 -1.68
N SER A 31 -2.66 -10.59 -1.10
CA SER A 31 -1.22 -10.85 -1.02
C SER A 31 -0.59 -11.05 -2.40
N SER A 32 -1.27 -11.81 -3.28
CA SER A 32 -0.79 -12.05 -4.65
C SER A 32 -0.71 -10.76 -5.46
N LEU A 33 -1.73 -9.90 -5.35
CA LEU A 33 -1.77 -8.60 -6.02
C LEU A 33 -0.72 -7.64 -5.46
N TYR A 34 -0.59 -7.57 -4.13
CA TYR A 34 0.42 -6.72 -3.49
C TYR A 34 1.85 -7.16 -3.83
N ALA A 35 2.14 -8.47 -3.81
CA ALA A 35 3.44 -9.00 -4.19
C ALA A 35 3.81 -8.64 -5.64
N ARG A 36 2.83 -8.65 -6.56
CA ARG A 36 3.05 -8.20 -7.93
C ARG A 36 3.42 -6.72 -8.00
N ASN A 37 2.68 -5.86 -7.29
CA ASN A 37 2.98 -4.42 -7.24
C ASN A 37 4.38 -4.15 -6.67
N VAL A 38 4.76 -4.85 -5.59
CA VAL A 38 6.11 -4.73 -5.01
C VAL A 38 7.17 -5.21 -6.00
N LEU A 39 6.97 -6.36 -6.65
CA LEU A 39 7.91 -6.88 -7.64
C LEU A 39 8.09 -5.93 -8.83
N ASP A 40 6.99 -5.35 -9.32
CA ASP A 40 7.04 -4.39 -10.42
C ASP A 40 7.76 -3.10 -10.04
N PHE A 41 7.56 -2.60 -8.81
CA PHE A 41 8.34 -1.48 -8.28
C PHE A 41 9.82 -1.82 -8.09
N LEU A 42 10.14 -3.03 -7.61
CA LEU A 42 11.53 -3.48 -7.41
C LEU A 42 12.34 -3.47 -8.72
N LYS A 43 11.70 -3.68 -9.88
CA LYS A 43 12.37 -3.58 -11.18
C LYS A 43 12.91 -2.17 -11.48
N LEU A 44 12.38 -1.13 -10.84
CA LEU A 44 12.85 0.24 -10.97
C LEU A 44 14.03 0.55 -10.05
N VAL A 45 14.15 -0.18 -8.93
CA VAL A 45 15.16 0.10 -7.87
C VAL A 45 16.23 -0.99 -7.75
N ILE A 46 16.20 -2.01 -8.59
CA ILE A 46 17.20 -3.08 -8.65
C ILE A 46 17.80 -3.12 -10.04
N ASN A 47 19.12 -3.11 -10.13
CA ASN A 47 19.82 -3.22 -11.41
C ASN A 47 19.85 -4.68 -11.92
N LYS A 48 20.37 -4.87 -13.14
CA LYS A 48 20.45 -6.20 -13.79
C LYS A 48 21.32 -7.21 -13.01
N ASP A 49 22.22 -6.74 -12.17
CA ASP A 49 23.10 -7.55 -11.33
C ASP A 49 22.45 -7.92 -9.98
N GLY A 50 21.19 -7.53 -9.77
CA GLY A 50 20.45 -7.80 -8.53
C GLY A 50 20.83 -6.89 -7.37
N GLN A 51 21.58 -5.82 -7.62
CA GLN A 51 21.99 -4.85 -6.60
C GLN A 51 20.97 -3.72 -6.49
N LEU A 52 20.80 -3.21 -5.27
CA LEU A 52 19.99 -2.03 -5.02
C LEU A 52 20.57 -0.82 -5.77
N HIS A 53 19.78 -0.27 -6.68
CA HIS A 53 20.09 0.91 -7.47
C HIS A 53 18.86 1.80 -7.50
N VAL A 54 18.81 2.80 -6.62
CA VAL A 54 17.70 3.74 -6.53
C VAL A 54 17.99 4.91 -7.47
N ASP A 55 17.38 4.90 -8.65
CA ASP A 55 17.42 6.03 -9.59
C ASP A 55 16.55 7.17 -9.06
N LEU A 56 17.18 8.31 -8.75
CA LEU A 56 16.51 9.49 -8.19
C LEU A 56 15.84 10.37 -9.26
N GLU A 57 16.15 10.12 -10.53
CA GLU A 57 15.55 10.83 -11.67
C GLU A 57 14.34 10.07 -12.24
N ASP A 58 14.11 8.81 -11.83
CA ASP A 58 12.87 8.10 -12.14
C ASP A 58 11.68 8.73 -11.40
N ASP A 59 10.67 9.15 -12.16
CA ASP A 59 9.50 9.87 -11.64
C ASP A 59 8.72 9.06 -10.59
N ILE A 60 8.64 7.74 -10.74
CA ILE A 60 7.92 6.86 -9.82
C ILE A 60 8.71 6.73 -8.52
N VAL A 61 10.02 6.47 -8.61
CA VAL A 61 10.90 6.38 -7.44
C VAL A 61 10.90 7.70 -6.66
N LYS A 62 11.02 8.84 -7.34
CA LYS A 62 11.00 10.18 -6.74
C LYS A 62 9.66 10.53 -6.09
N ALA A 63 8.55 10.06 -6.65
CA ALA A 63 7.23 10.23 -6.04
C ALA A 63 7.07 9.41 -4.75
N CYS A 64 7.64 8.20 -4.70
CA CYS A 64 7.55 7.29 -3.56
C CYS A 64 8.58 7.57 -2.45
N LEU A 65 9.71 8.23 -2.75
CA LEU A 65 10.80 8.44 -1.81
C LEU A 65 10.46 9.51 -0.75
N MET A 66 10.26 9.09 0.50
CA MET A 66 9.95 10.00 1.62
C MET A 66 11.19 10.53 2.32
N CYS A 67 12.21 9.70 2.51
CA CYS A 67 13.44 10.05 3.23
C CYS A 67 14.66 9.34 2.67
N ARG A 68 15.84 9.94 2.85
CA ARG A 68 17.13 9.36 2.49
C ARG A 68 18.24 9.97 3.35
N ASP A 69 19.20 9.16 3.76
CA ASP A 69 20.38 9.59 4.53
C ASP A 69 20.05 10.43 5.78
N GLY A 70 18.98 10.02 6.50
CA GLY A 70 18.50 10.70 7.70
C GLY A 70 17.74 12.02 7.44
N GLN A 71 17.52 12.39 6.18
CA GLN A 71 16.80 13.60 5.79
C GLN A 71 15.42 13.27 5.24
N LEU A 72 14.42 14.03 5.68
CA LEU A 72 13.07 14.00 5.11
C LEU A 72 13.08 14.79 3.78
N LEU A 73 12.63 14.15 2.70
CA LEU A 73 12.58 14.74 1.36
C LEU A 73 11.17 15.21 0.99
N ARG A 74 10.13 14.61 1.59
CA ARG A 74 8.71 14.99 1.39
C ARG A 74 7.98 15.00 2.74
N ALA A 75 7.14 15.99 2.96
CA ALA A 75 6.28 16.15 4.14
C ALA A 75 4.81 16.04 3.74
#